data_AF-A0A7X6NXF2-F1
#
_entry.id   AF-A0A7X6NXF2-F1
#
_cell.length_a   1.000
_cell.length_b   1.000
_cell.length_c   1.000
_cell.angle_alpha   90.00
_cell.angle_beta   90.00
_cell.angle_gamma   90.00
#
_symmetry.space_group_name_H-M   'P 1'
#
loop_
_entity.id
_entity.type
_entity.pdbx_description
1 polymer ?
#
loop_
_entity_poly.entity_id
_entity_poly.type
_entity_poly.pdbx_seq_one_letter_code
_entity_poly.pdbx_strand_id
1 'polypeptide(L)'
;NLMTIYSELTNKTISEVEDEFKDQNYGTFKKQVAETVVNFLTDLQKKYKEVNESGLVDKVLDEGKEKSTKIASIKYEEIRRKVGVGR
;
A
#
# COMPACT_ATOMS: atom_id res chain seq x y z
N ASN A 1 10.82 -6.05 16.63
CA ASN A 1 10.55 -4.87 15.79
C ASN A 1 11.43 -4.86 14.54
N LEU A 2 12.77 -4.69 14.64
CA LEU A 2 13.63 -4.68 13.43
C LEU A 2 13.58 -5.99 12.61
N MET A 3 13.56 -7.15 13.28
CA MET A 3 13.40 -8.44 12.59
C MET A 3 12.05 -8.54 11.86
N THR A 4 10.98 -8.03 12.46
CA THR A 4 9.65 -7.96 11.83
C THR A 4 9.69 -7.08 10.59
N ILE A 5 10.28 -5.88 10.68
CA ILE A 5 10.41 -4.97 9.54
C ILE A 5 11.18 -5.65 8.40
N TYR A 6 12.31 -6.28 8.70
CA TYR A 6 13.11 -6.99 7.69
C TYR A 6 12.33 -8.16 7.08
N SER A 7 11.74 -9.01 7.91
CA SER A 7 10.90 -10.15 7.53
C SER A 7 9.80 -9.74 6.54
N GLU A 8 9.02 -8.71 6.86
CA GLU A 8 7.94 -8.21 6.01
C GLU A 8 8.48 -7.64 4.68
N LEU A 9 9.59 -6.91 4.71
CA LEU A 9 10.18 -6.32 3.50
C LEU A 9 10.86 -7.35 2.59
N THR A 10 11.37 -8.45 3.15
CA THR A 10 12.04 -9.52 2.39
C THR A 10 11.15 -10.73 2.09
N ASN A 11 9.90 -10.74 2.58
CA ASN A 11 9.00 -11.90 2.55
C ASN A 11 9.64 -13.18 3.15
N LYS A 12 10.45 -13.02 4.19
CA LYS A 12 11.05 -14.13 4.94
C LYS A 12 10.30 -14.29 6.25
N THR A 13 10.17 -15.51 6.75
CA THR A 13 9.69 -15.79 8.10
C THR A 13 10.70 -15.30 9.14
N ILE A 14 10.24 -15.06 10.37
CA ILE A 14 11.14 -14.65 11.46
C ILE A 14 12.23 -15.71 11.70
N SER A 15 11.91 -17.00 11.60
CA SER A 15 12.90 -18.08 11.76
C SER A 15 14.01 -18.01 10.71
N GLU A 16 13.66 -17.73 9.44
CA GLU A 16 14.66 -17.59 8.38
C GLU A 16 15.56 -16.37 8.61
N VAL A 17 15.01 -15.28 9.16
CA VAL A 17 15.78 -14.09 9.53
C VAL A 17 16.69 -14.39 10.72
N GLU A 18 16.23 -15.13 11.72
CA GLU A 18 17.06 -15.55 12.86
C GLU A 18 18.23 -16.42 12.38
N ASP A 19 17.97 -17.39 11.51
CA ASP A 19 18.99 -18.26 10.94
C ASP A 19 20.01 -17.49 10.08
N GLU A 20 19.55 -16.49 9.32
CA GLU A 20 20.39 -15.62 8.48
C GLU A 20 21.36 -14.76 9.31
N PHE A 21 20.93 -14.32 10.49
CA PHE A 21 21.69 -13.42 11.36
C PHE A 21 22.28 -14.08 12.62
N LYS A 22 22.15 -15.41 12.78
CA LYS A 22 22.56 -16.14 14.00
C LYS A 22 24.02 -15.91 14.42
N ASP A 23 24.92 -15.79 13.44
CA ASP A 23 26.36 -15.61 13.66
C ASP A 23 26.82 -14.15 13.41
N GLN A 24 25.87 -13.23 13.17
CA GLN A 24 26.17 -11.83 12.89
C GLN A 24 25.99 -10.95 14.13
N ASN A 25 26.80 -9.89 14.22
CA ASN A 25 26.62 -8.89 15.26
C ASN A 25 25.46 -7.93 14.93
N TYR A 26 25.00 -7.22 15.96
CA TYR A 26 23.87 -6.30 15.86
C TYR A 26 24.12 -5.09 14.94
N GLY A 27 25.38 -4.72 14.72
CA GLY A 27 25.78 -3.65 13.80
C GLY A 27 25.56 -4.06 12.34
N THR A 28 26.01 -5.26 11.96
CA THR A 28 25.79 -5.82 10.63
C THR A 28 24.30 -6.03 10.36
N PHE A 29 23.57 -6.59 11.34
CA PHE A 29 22.11 -6.75 11.25
C PHE A 29 21.41 -5.41 10.99
N LYS A 30 21.67 -4.38 11.81
CA LYS A 30 21.06 -3.06 11.62
C LYS A 30 21.39 -2.44 10.27
N LYS A 31 22.61 -2.64 9.77
CA LYS A 31 23.03 -2.12 8.46
C LYS A 31 22.23 -2.77 7.33
N GLN A 32 22.09 -4.09 7.36
CA GLN A 32 21.25 -4.84 6.43
C GLN A 32 19.79 -4.37 6.46
N VAL A 33 19.19 -4.25 7.65
CA VAL A 33 17.82 -3.73 7.79
C VAL A 33 17.69 -2.32 7.22
N ALA A 34 18.66 -1.44 7.49
CA ALA A 34 18.64 -0.08 6.97
C ALA A 34 18.73 -0.04 5.44
N GLU A 35 19.62 -0.83 4.84
CA GLU A 35 19.76 -0.93 3.39
C GLU A 35 18.46 -1.46 2.73
N THR A 36 17.85 -2.50 3.29
CA THR A 36 16.56 -3.03 2.82
C THR A 36 15.46 -1.98 2.85
N VAL A 37 15.34 -1.24 3.96
CA VAL A 37 14.34 -0.17 4.12
C VAL A 37 14.59 0.97 3.12
N VAL A 38 15.84 1.39 2.96
CA VAL A 38 16.21 2.49 2.03
C VAL A 38 15.88 2.10 0.59
N ASN A 39 16.23 0.89 0.17
CA ASN A 39 15.93 0.41 -1.18
C ASN A 39 14.42 0.38 -1.44
N PHE A 40 13.66 -0.19 -0.52
CA PHE A 40 12.19 -0.23 -0.62
C PHE A 40 11.57 1.18 -0.72
N LEU A 41 11.97 2.09 0.18
CA LEU A 41 11.44 3.46 0.19
C LEU A 41 11.86 4.25 -1.04
N THR A 42 13.07 4.05 -1.55
CA THR A 42 13.55 4.73 -2.77
C THR A 42 12.67 4.35 -3.97
N ASP A 43 12.40 3.06 -4.15
CA ASP A 43 11.54 2.58 -5.23
C ASP A 43 10.10 3.05 -5.07
N LEU A 44 9.57 3.04 -3.85
CA LEU A 44 8.23 3.53 -3.55
C LEU A 44 8.10 5.04 -3.84
N GLN A 45 9.05 5.85 -3.38
CA GLN A 45 9.07 7.30 -3.58
C GLN A 45 9.18 7.65 -5.06
N LYS A 46 9.99 6.90 -5.82
CA LYS A 46 10.09 7.07 -7.27
C LYS A 46 8.74 6.83 -7.95
N LYS A 47 8.08 5.70 -7.67
CA LYS A 47 6.75 5.39 -8.24
C LYS A 47 5.70 6.42 -7.82
N TYR A 48 5.72 6.85 -6.57
CA TYR A 48 4.82 7.88 -6.06
C TYR A 48 4.97 9.17 -6.87
N LYS A 49 6.21 9.62 -7.10
CA LYS A 49 6.49 10.81 -7.91
C LYS A 49 6.02 10.64 -9.35
N GLU A 50 6.31 9.52 -9.98
CA GLU A 50 5.85 9.21 -11.34
C GLU A 50 4.32 9.25 -11.46
N VAL A 51 3.59 8.67 -10.49
CA VAL A 51 2.12 8.70 -10.46
C VAL A 51 1.59 10.11 -10.28
N ASN A 52 2.21 10.90 -9.40
CA ASN A 52 1.78 12.25 -9.11
C ASN A 52 2.02 13.22 -10.29
N GLU A 53 3.11 13.04 -11.04
CA GLU A 53 3.48 13.91 -12.16
C GLU A 53 2.81 13.52 -13.49
N SER A 54 2.33 12.28 -13.63
CA SER A 54 1.77 11.75 -14.88
C SER A 54 0.28 12.02 -15.10
N GLY A 55 -0.43 12.62 -14.14
CA GLY A 55 -1.89 12.76 -14.18
C GLY A 55 -2.65 11.43 -14.03
N LEU A 56 -1.95 10.33 -13.70
CA LEU A 56 -2.57 9.03 -13.46
C LEU A 56 -3.56 9.06 -12.29
N VAL A 57 -3.32 9.91 -11.29
CA VAL A 57 -4.20 10.07 -10.13
C VAL A 57 -5.60 10.49 -10.57
N ASP A 58 -5.72 11.56 -11.36
CA ASP A 58 -7.02 12.08 -11.80
C ASP A 58 -7.76 11.06 -12.64
N LYS A 59 -7.06 10.40 -13.57
CA LYS A 59 -7.64 9.34 -14.40
C LYS A 59 -8.23 8.20 -13.56
N VAL A 60 -7.48 7.69 -12.59
CA VAL A 60 -7.93 6.58 -11.72
C VAL A 60 -9.11 7.02 -10.84
N LEU A 61 -9.09 8.26 -10.34
CA LEU A 61 -10.18 8.81 -9.55
C LEU A 61 -11.46 8.97 -10.37
N ASP A 62 -11.37 9.45 -11.62
CA ASP A 62 -12.52 9.59 -12.51
C ASP A 62 -13.13 8.23 -12.87
N GLU A 63 -12.30 7.25 -13.23
CA GLU A 63 -12.75 5.88 -13.49
C GLU A 63 -13.38 5.25 -12.24
N GLY A 64 -12.79 5.47 -11.06
CA GLY A 64 -13.32 5.02 -9.78
C GLY A 64 -14.67 5.66 -9.46
N LYS A 65 -14.80 6.96 -9.72
CA LYS A 65 -16.04 7.72 -9.54
C LYS A 65 -17.14 7.20 -10.44
N GLU A 66 -16.88 6.95 -11.72
CA GLU A 66 -17.89 6.42 -12.65
C GLU A 66 -18.41 5.06 -12.18
N LYS A 67 -17.50 4.12 -11.87
CA LYS A 67 -17.84 2.79 -11.37
C LYS A 67 -18.64 2.86 -10.07
N SER A 68 -18.19 3.67 -9.13
CA SER A 68 -18.82 3.83 -7.82
C SER A 68 -20.20 4.47 -7.94
N THR A 69 -20.34 5.51 -8.78
CA THR A 69 -21.61 6.20 -9.02
C THR A 69 -22.64 5.26 -9.65
N LYS A 70 -22.23 4.43 -10.61
CA LYS A 70 -23.11 3.43 -11.24
C LYS A 70 -23.69 2.44 -10.23
N ILE A 71 -22.88 1.99 -9.26
CA ILE A 71 -23.32 1.05 -8.23
C ILE A 71 -24.17 1.77 -7.18
N ALA A 72 -23.71 2.93 -6.71
CA ALA A 72 -24.35 3.69 -5.66
C ALA A 72 -25.71 4.26 -6.08
N SER A 73 -25.86 4.70 -7.35
CA SER A 73 -27.11 5.28 -7.85
C SER A 73 -28.27 4.30 -7.82
N ILE A 74 -28.02 3.01 -8.10
CA ILE A 74 -29.03 1.95 -8.01
C ILE A 74 -29.58 1.88 -6.59
N LYS A 75 -28.68 1.84 -5.60
CA LYS A 75 -29.09 1.74 -4.20
C LYS A 75 -29.75 3.02 -3.71
N TYR A 76 -29.20 4.16 -4.11
CA TYR A 76 -29.76 5.48 -3.81
C TYR A 76 -31.20 5.58 -4.30
N GLU A 77 -31.49 5.25 -5.56
CA GLU A 77 -32.85 5.32 -6.12
C GLU A 77 -33.83 4.31 -5.49
N GLU A 78 -33.35 3.15 -5.05
CA GLU A 78 -34.17 2.20 -4.28
C GLU A 78 -34.61 2.80 -2.94
N ILE A 79 -33.66 3.36 -2.17
CA ILE A 79 -33.94 3.93 -0.86
C ILE A 79 -34.74 5.23 -0.99
N ARG A 80 -34.37 6.08 -1.95
CA ARG A 80 -35.08 7.33 -2.25
C ARG A 80 -36.58 7.08 -2.49
N ARG A 81 -36.92 6.06 -3.28
CA ARG A 81 -38.31 5.63 -3.50
C ARG A 81 -38.99 5.12 -2.23
N LYS A 82 -38.28 4.33 -1.40
CA LYS A 82 -38.83 3.78 -0.16
C LYS A 82 -39.10 4.84 0.92
N VAL A 83 -38.28 5.88 0.99
CA VAL A 83 -38.41 6.95 2.00
C VAL A 83 -39.33 8.08 1.51
N GLY A 84 -39.62 8.16 0.21
CA GLY A 84 -40.51 9.17 -0.36
C GLY A 84 -39.86 10.56 -0.49
N VAL A 85 -38.53 10.62 -0.58
CA VAL A 85 -37.79 11.89 -0.73
C VAL A 85 -37.60 12.20 -2.21
N GLY A 86 -38.31 13.21 -2.71
CA GLY A 86 -38.28 13.61 -4.12
C GLY A 86 -39.67 13.93 -4.65
N ARG A 87 -39.75 14.32 -5.93
CA ARG A 87 -41.02 14.34 -6.67
C ARG A 87 -41.35 12.94 -7.18
#